data_AF-A0A381RYB9-F1
#
_entry.id   AF-A0A381RYB9-F1
#
_cell.length_a   1.000
_cell.length_b   1.000
_cell.length_c   1.000
_cell.angle_alpha   90.00
_cell.angle_beta   90.00
_cell.angle_gamma   90.00
#
_symmetry.space_group_name_H-M   'P 1'
#
loop_
_entity.id
_entity.type
_entity.pdbx_description
1 polymer ?
#
loop_
_entity_poly.entity_id
_entity_poly.type
_entity_poly.pdbx_seq_one_letter_code
_entity_poly.pdbx_strand_id
1 'polypeptide(L)' 'MVQETLFSMGYMSEYEIWEFLRDNPAEKDVIDTFGLPDSVWLDDSESTKFLYYFISEMQDYNTIEINTKIDSVSGFEWD' A
#
# COMPACT_ATOMS: atom_id res chain seq x y z
N MET A 1 -3.11 17.48 -7.69
CA MET A 1 -4.24 17.36 -6.75
C MET A 1 -4.04 16.02 -6.05
N VAL A 2 -4.09 16.00 -4.72
CA VAL A 2 -4.02 14.74 -3.96
C VAL A 2 -5.34 13.99 -4.24
N GLN A 3 -5.25 12.70 -4.56
CA GLN A 3 -6.43 11.86 -4.78
C GLN A 3 -7.19 11.70 -3.45
N GLU A 4 -8.51 11.88 -3.43
CA GLU A 4 -9.32 11.62 -2.24
C GLU A 4 -9.49 10.11 -2.07
N THR A 5 -8.90 9.55 -1.01
CA THR A 5 -8.96 8.13 -0.63
C THR A 5 -9.35 7.99 0.84
N LEU A 6 -9.71 6.78 1.27
CA LEU A 6 -10.01 6.53 2.70
C LEU A 6 -8.84 6.94 3.59
N PHE A 7 -7.61 6.66 3.13
CA PHE A 7 -6.39 7.08 3.79
C PHE A 7 -6.20 8.61 3.79
N SER A 8 -6.28 9.26 2.62
CA SER A 8 -6.02 10.70 2.51
C SER A 8 -7.04 11.57 3.25
N MET A 9 -8.23 11.03 3.51
CA MET A 9 -9.29 11.69 4.27
C MET A 9 -9.12 11.50 5.80
N GLY A 10 -8.13 10.73 6.24
CA GLY A 10 -7.89 10.44 7.66
C GLY A 10 -8.99 9.59 8.30
N TYR A 11 -9.68 8.76 7.50
CA TYR A 11 -10.79 7.92 7.96
C TYR A 11 -10.35 6.56 8.48
N MET A 12 -9.05 6.28 8.44
CA MET A 12 -8.46 5.05 8.98
C MET A 12 -7.39 5.40 10.00
N SER A 13 -7.44 4.75 11.15
CA SER A 13 -6.34 4.70 12.11
C SER A 13 -5.21 3.78 11.61
N GLU A 14 -4.00 3.95 12.17
CA GLU A 14 -2.86 3.04 11.92
C GLU A 14 -3.22 1.57 12.16
N TYR A 15 -4.04 1.28 13.19
CA TYR A 15 -4.50 -0.07 13.47
C TYR A 15 -5.45 -0.62 12.39
N GLU A 16 -6.36 0.20 11.87
CA GLU A 16 -7.27 -0.21 10.78
C GLU A 16 -6.52 -0.42 9.47
N ILE A 17 -5.47 0.37 9.20
CA ILE A 17 -4.56 0.16 8.08
C ILE A 17 -3.82 -1.18 8.22
N TRP A 18 -3.28 -1.43 9.41
CA TRP A 18 -2.58 -2.68 9.70
C TRP A 18 -3.49 -3.91 9.54
N GLU A 19 -4.72 -3.88 10.08
CA GLU A 19 -5.70 -4.96 9.91
C GLU A 19 -6.07 -5.14 8.43
N PHE A 20 -6.33 -4.05 7.70
CA PHE A 20 -6.64 -4.10 6.27
C PHE A 20 -5.53 -4.79 5.47
N LEU A 21 -4.27 -4.39 5.65
CA LEU A 21 -3.14 -4.98 4.92
C LEU A 21 -2.88 -6.44 5.33
N ARG A 22 -3.11 -6.77 6.60
CA ARG A 22 -2.94 -8.13 7.13
C ARG A 22 -3.94 -9.13 6.56
N ASP A 23 -5.11 -8.68 6.12
CA ASP A 23 -6.14 -9.51 5.48
C ASP A 23 -5.81 -9.87 4.01
N ASN A 24 -4.59 -9.56 3.55
CA ASN A 24 -4.09 -9.84 2.21
C ASN A 24 -5.02 -9.31 1.08
N PRO A 25 -5.37 -8.01 1.08
CA PRO A 25 -6.27 -7.43 0.10
C PRO A 25 -5.69 -7.51 -1.31
N ALA A 26 -6.57 -7.44 -2.32
CA ALA A 26 -6.10 -7.35 -3.70
C ALA A 26 -5.43 -6.00 -3.95
N GLU A 27 -4.53 -5.92 -4.92
CA GLU A 27 -3.88 -4.64 -5.28
C GLU A 27 -4.89 -3.55 -5.62
N LYS A 28 -5.99 -3.91 -6.27
CA LYS A 28 -7.07 -2.98 -6.55
C LYS A 28 -7.63 -2.35 -5.28
N ASP A 29 -7.86 -3.15 -4.24
CA ASP A 29 -8.41 -2.65 -2.98
C ASP A 29 -7.40 -1.75 -2.24
N VAL A 30 -6.09 -2.06 -2.37
CA VAL A 30 -5.01 -1.19 -1.89
C VAL A 30 -5.06 0.17 -2.61
N ILE A 31 -5.14 0.19 -3.94
CA ILE A 31 -5.20 1.44 -4.72
C ILE A 31 -6.48 2.22 -4.40
N ASP A 32 -7.62 1.55 -4.23
CA ASP A 32 -8.87 2.22 -3.89
C ASP A 32 -8.83 2.81 -2.45
N THR A 33 -8.06 2.20 -1.53
CA THR A 33 -7.92 2.63 -0.12
C THR A 33 -6.88 3.70 0.09
N PHE A 34 -5.69 3.56 -0.49
CA PHE A 34 -4.54 4.46 -0.29
C PHE A 34 -4.34 5.45 -1.44
N GLY A 35 -4.81 5.12 -2.64
CA GLY A 35 -4.52 5.85 -3.87
C GLY A 35 -3.38 5.21 -4.66
N LEU A 36 -2.99 5.86 -5.75
CA LEU A 36 -1.80 5.45 -6.51
C LEU A 36 -0.53 5.65 -5.68
N PRO A 37 0.43 4.71 -5.73
CA PRO A 37 1.71 4.85 -5.06
C PRO A 37 2.58 5.93 -5.71
N ASP A 38 3.49 6.50 -4.93
CA ASP A 38 4.48 7.47 -5.40
C ASP A 38 5.55 6.81 -6.29
N SER A 39 5.85 5.54 -6.05
CA SER A 39 6.77 4.74 -6.86
C SER A 39 6.38 3.28 -6.86
N VAL A 40 6.70 2.59 -7.96
CA VAL A 40 6.48 1.15 -8.11
C VAL A 40 7.79 0.51 -8.55
N TRP A 41 8.17 -0.58 -7.87
CA TRP A 41 9.29 -1.42 -8.27
C TRP A 41 8.82 -2.87 -8.43
N LEU A 42 9.37 -3.58 -9.42
CA LEU A 42 9.13 -5.00 -9.62
C LEU A 42 10.48 -5.69 -9.43
N ASP A 43 10.51 -6.76 -8.63
CA ASP A 43 11.74 -7.52 -8.42
C ASP A 43 12.23 -8.18 -9.72
N ASP A 44 13.51 -8.56 -9.74
CA ASP A 44 14.14 -9.17 -10.92
C ASP A 44 13.47 -10.50 -11.34
N SER A 45 12.77 -11.17 -10.41
CA SER A 45 12.05 -12.42 -10.69
C SER A 45 10.59 -12.21 -11.11
N GLU A 46 10.14 -10.96 -11.18
CA GLU A 46 8.77 -10.54 -11.46
C GLU A 46 7.73 -11.22 -10.55
N SER A 47 8.12 -11.60 -9.34
CA SER A 47 7.32 -12.32 -8.35
C SER A 47 6.67 -11.41 -7.32
N THR A 48 7.29 -10.26 -7.05
CA THR A 48 6.85 -9.29 -6.05
C THR A 48 6.94 -7.88 -6.62
N LYS A 49 5.81 -7.17 -6.56
CA LYS A 49 5.73 -5.75 -6.86
C LYS A 49 5.66 -4.96 -5.57
N PHE A 50 6.47 -3.92 -5.46
CA PHE A 50 6.58 -3.04 -4.31
C PHE A 50 5.91 -1.72 -4.63
N LEU A 51 4.94 -1.32 -3.81
CA LEU A 51 4.25 -0.04 -3.88
C LEU A 51 4.78 0.84 -2.76
N TYR A 52 5.35 1.99 -3.11
CA TYR A 52 5.91 2.93 -2.16
C TYR A 52 4.97 4.12 -1.97
N TYR A 53 4.66 4.44 -0.72
CA TYR A 53 3.82 5.55 -0.32
C TYR A 53 4.60 6.47 0.63
N PHE A 54 4.80 7.73 0.25
CA PHE A 54 5.45 8.71 1.11
C PHE A 54 4.45 9.32 2.10
N ILE A 55 4.65 9.07 3.39
CA ILE A 55 3.79 9.62 4.45
C ILE A 55 4.42 10.91 4.95
N SER A 56 3.79 12.04 4.60
CA SER A 56 4.33 13.38 4.87
C SER A 56 4.44 13.69 6.37
N GLU A 57 3.57 13.16 7.19
CA GLU A 57 3.58 13.32 8.65
C GLU A 57 4.82 12.66 9.28
N MET A 58 5.28 11.56 8.70
CA MET A 58 6.41 10.76 9.18
C MET A 58 7.72 11.10 8.47
N GLN A 59 7.62 11.75 7.31
CA GLN A 59 8.75 12.03 6.41
C GLN A 59 9.49 10.75 5.96
N ASP A 60 8.75 9.65 5.81
CA ASP A 60 9.31 8.36 5.39
C ASP A 60 8.42 7.64 4.36
N TYR A 61 9.00 6.64 3.68
CA TYR A 61 8.31 5.76 2.76
C TYR A 61 7.83 4.50 3.45
N ASN A 62 6.53 4.29 3.37
CA ASN A 62 5.89 3.02 3.71
C ASN A 62 5.83 2.14 2.46
N THR A 63 5.90 0.82 2.64
CA THR A 63 6.00 -0.14 1.54
C THR A 63 4.92 -1.21 1.65
N ILE A 64 4.23 -1.49 0.55
CA ILE A 64 3.31 -2.63 0.42
C ILE A 64 3.83 -3.57 -0.67
N GLU A 65 3.92 -4.86 -0.36
CA GLU A 65 4.35 -5.90 -1.29
C GLU A 65 3.15 -6.64 -1.86
N ILE A 66 3.05 -6.70 -3.19
CA ILE A 66 2.03 -7.43 -3.93
C ILE A 66 2.66 -8.67 -4.57
N ASN A 67 2.08 -9.83 -4.29
CA ASN A 67 2.42 -11.06 -5.00
C ASN A 67 1.81 -11.05 -6.40
N THR A 68 2.64 -11.06 -7.44
CA THR A 68 2.19 -10.90 -8.83
C THR A 68 1.41 -12.11 -9.37
N LYS A 69 1.48 -13.27 -8.70
CA LYS A 69 0.80 -14.50 -9.14
C LYS A 69 -0.64 -14.57 -8.66
N ILE A 70 -0.92 -14.05 -7.47
CA ILE A 70 -2.24 -14.09 -6.82
C ILE A 70 -2.90 -12.72 -6.70
N ASP A 71 -2.19 -11.66 -7.10
CA ASP A 71 -2.68 -10.27 -7.15
C ASP A 71 -3.15 -9.73 -5.78
N SER A 72 -2.43 -10.10 -4.72
CA SER A 72 -2.77 -9.73 -3.35
C SER A 72 -1.54 -9.34 -2.53
N VAL A 73 -1.78 -8.57 -1.48
CA VAL A 73 -0.74 -8.19 -0.51
C VAL A 73 -0.11 -9.44 0.09
N SER A 74 1.22 -9.51 0.07
CA SER A 74 2.02 -10.58 0.68
C SER A 74 2.91 -10.12 1.83
N GLY A 75 3.12 -8.82 1.97
CA GLY A 75 3.94 -8.20 3.01
C GLY A 75 3.75 -6.69 3.00
N PHE A 76 4.15 -6.03 4.09
CA PHE A 76 4.16 -4.56 4.19
C PHE A 76 5.06 -4.11 5.34
N GLU A 77 5.65 -2.93 5.17
CA GLU A 77 6.23 -2.12 6.24
C GLU A 77 5.40 -0.84 6.33
N TRP A 78 4.57 -0.77 7.37
CA TRP A 78 3.69 0.36 7.63
C TRP A 78 3.78 0.75 9.11
N ASP A 79 4.36 1.92 9.39
CA ASP A 79 4.61 2.46 10.73
C ASP A 79 3.97 3.83 10.98
#